data_AF-A0A0F8YWT8-F1
#
_entry.id   AF-A0A0F8YWT8-F1
#
_cell.length_a   1.000
_cell.length_b   1.000
_cell.length_c   1.000
_cell.angle_alpha   90.00
_cell.angle_beta   90.00
_cell.angle_gamma   90.00
#
_symmetry.space_group_name_H-M   'P 1'
#
loop_
_entity.id
_entity.type
_entity.pdbx_description
1 polymer ?
#
loop_
_entity_poly.entity_id
_entity_poly.type
_entity_poly.pdbx_seq_one_letter_code
_entity_poly.pdbx_strand_id
1 'polypeptide(L)' 'IDKISKLLKDAKTHFSLIGTFKGDQIIIEKNSKVIIKLSVDKAKNTWLKSLGELVLHG' A
#
# COMPACT_ATOMS: atom_id res chain seq x y z
N ILE A 1 -6.01 -14.89 -7.17
CA ILE A 1 -4.99 -14.93 -6.09
C ILE A 1 -4.44 -16.34 -5.90
N ASP A 2 -5.29 -17.37 -5.93
CA ASP A 2 -4.91 -18.76 -5.64
C ASP A 2 -3.77 -19.32 -6.51
N LYS A 3 -3.74 -18.98 -7.79
CA LYS A 3 -2.67 -19.41 -8.70
C LYS A 3 -1.29 -18.86 -8.31
N ILE A 4 -1.23 -17.60 -7.86
CA ILE A 4 0.01 -16.96 -7.41
C ILE A 4 0.41 -17.50 -6.04
N SER A 5 -0.55 -17.64 -5.12
CA SER A 5 -0.29 -18.23 -3.80
C SER A 5 0.25 -19.65 -3.92
N LYS A 6 -0.25 -20.45 -4.86
CA LYS A 6 0.26 -21.79 -5.14
C LYS A 6 1.72 -21.74 -5.64
N LEU A 7 2.01 -20.89 -6.62
CA LEU A 7 3.37 -20.73 -7.15
C LEU A 7 4.38 -20.31 -6.07
N LEU A 8 4.01 -19.37 -5.20
CA LEU A 8 4.88 -18.91 -4.10
C LEU A 8 5.12 -20.00 -3.04
N LYS A 9 4.09 -20.81 -2.75
CA LYS A 9 4.21 -21.98 -1.86
C LYS A 9 5.12 -23.05 -2.47
N ASP A 10 4.94 -23.37 -3.76
CA ASP A 10 5.75 -24.34 -4.48
C ASP A 10 7.24 -23.92 -4.49
N ALA A 11 7.48 -22.61 -4.61
CA ALA A 11 8.82 -22.01 -4.52
C ALA A 11 9.36 -21.85 -3.07
N LYS A 12 8.65 -22.33 -2.04
CA LYS A 12 9.01 -22.17 -0.61
C LYS A 12 9.34 -20.74 -0.20
N THR A 13 8.71 -19.77 -0.85
CA THR A 13 8.95 -18.35 -0.62
C THR A 13 8.09 -17.88 0.56
N HIS A 14 8.65 -17.05 1.44
CA HIS A 14 7.86 -16.40 2.49
C HIS A 14 7.04 -15.25 1.89
N PHE A 15 5.73 -15.27 2.09
CA PHE A 15 4.83 -14.21 1.63
C PHE A 15 3.65 -14.03 2.57
N SER A 16 2.99 -12.88 2.46
CA SER A 16 1.74 -12.59 3.15
C SER A 16 0.86 -11.70 2.28
N LEU A 17 -0.45 -11.76 2.50
CA LEU A 17 -1.40 -10.83 1.91
C LEU A 17 -1.45 -9.57 2.77
N ILE A 18 -0.98 -8.44 2.22
CA ILE A 18 -0.93 -7.16 2.93
C ILE A 18 -2.24 -6.36 2.86
N GLY A 19 -3.19 -6.79 2.02
CA GLY A 19 -4.48 -6.12 1.88
C GLY A 19 -5.12 -6.35 0.51
N THR A 20 -6.20 -5.62 0.26
CA THR A 20 -6.91 -5.59 -1.03
C THR A 20 -7.13 -4.15 -1.47
N PHE A 21 -7.07 -3.89 -2.77
CA PHE A 21 -7.37 -2.58 -3.30
C PHE A 21 -8.88 -2.34 -3.26
N LYS A 22 -9.32 -1.27 -2.59
CA LYS A 22 -10.74 -0.92 -2.50
C LYS A 22 -10.94 0.58 -2.35
N GLY A 23 -11.72 1.16 -3.27
CA GLY A 23 -12.21 2.53 -3.15
C GLY A 23 -11.12 3.60 -3.19
N ASP A 24 -11.38 4.69 -2.46
CA ASP A 24 -10.61 5.94 -2.44
C ASP A 24 -9.77 6.11 -1.15
N GLN A 25 -9.68 5.06 -0.33
CA GLN A 25 -9.02 5.10 0.97
C GLN A 25 -7.96 4.01 1.11
N ILE A 26 -6.82 4.41 1.66
CA ILE A 26 -5.79 3.52 2.18
C ILE A 26 -6.09 3.32 3.67
N ILE A 27 -6.47 2.12 4.05
CA ILE A 27 -6.79 1.74 5.43
C ILE A 27 -5.75 0.72 5.89
N ILE A 28 -5.08 1.03 7.00
CA ILE A 28 -4.18 0.09 7.68
C ILE A 28 -4.81 -0.24 9.02
N GLU A 29 -4.97 -1.53 9.28
CA GLU A 29 -5.59 -2.06 10.48
C GLU A 29 -4.59 -2.94 11.25
N LYS A 30 -4.66 -2.88 12.57
CA LYS A 30 -3.95 -3.80 13.47
C LYS A 30 -4.98 -4.41 14.41
N ASN A 31 -5.09 -5.73 14.42
CA ASN A 31 -6.06 -6.47 15.24
C ASN A 31 -7.50 -5.93 15.05
N SER A 32 -7.92 -5.76 13.79
CA SER A 32 -9.24 -5.22 13.39
C SER A 32 -9.52 -3.78 13.86
N LYS A 33 -8.51 -3.07 14.34
CA LYS A 33 -8.59 -1.64 14.67
C LYS A 33 -7.89 -0.82 13.60
N VAL A 34 -8.61 0.13 13.01
CA VAL A 34 -8.04 1.10 12.06
C VAL A 34 -7.01 1.95 12.79
N ILE A 35 -5.75 1.89 12.34
CA ILE A 35 -4.64 2.70 12.84
C ILE A 35 -4.26 3.82 11.88
N ILE A 36 -4.46 3.63 10.58
CA ILE A 36 -4.27 4.66 9.57
C ILE A 36 -5.46 4.62 8.62
N LYS A 37 -5.98 5.81 8.29
CA LYS A 37 -7.01 6.02 7.29
C LYS A 37 -6.63 7.26 6.48
N LEU A 38 -6.24 7.05 5.24
CA LEU A 38 -5.74 8.10 4.35
C LEU A 38 -6.53 8.07 3.03
N SER A 39 -6.83 9.24 2.47
CA SER A 39 -7.41 9.33 1.11
C SER A 39 -6.31 9.10 0.07
N VAL A 40 -6.58 8.24 -0.91
CA VAL A 40 -5.66 7.93 -2.03
C VAL A 40 -5.26 9.20 -2.76
N ASP A 41 -6.22 10.08 -3.06
CA ASP A 41 -5.96 11.32 -3.79
C ASP A 41 -5.04 12.26 -3.02
N LYS A 42 -5.27 12.39 -1.71
CA LYS A 42 -4.40 13.21 -0.85
C LYS A 42 -2.99 12.63 -0.80
N ALA A 43 -2.86 11.31 -0.61
CA ALA A 43 -1.56 10.63 -0.60
C ALA A 43 -0.79 10.86 -1.91
N LYS A 44 -1.46 10.67 -3.05
CA LYS A 44 -0.90 10.89 -4.38
C LYS A 44 -0.43 12.33 -4.57
N ASN A 45 -1.28 13.30 -4.23
CA ASN A 45 -0.95 14.71 -4.40
C ASN A 45 0.21 15.14 -3.51
N THR A 46 0.27 14.65 -2.27
CA THR A 46 1.40 14.89 -1.37
C THR A 46 2.70 14.31 -1.94
N TRP A 47 2.67 13.07 -2.44
CA TRP A 47 3.84 12.44 -3.07
C TRP A 47 4.33 13.19 -4.32
N LEU A 48 3.43 13.67 -5.16
CA LEU A 48 3.81 14.43 -6.35
C LEU A 48 4.41 15.79 -5.98
N LYS A 49 3.88 16.46 -4.94
CA LYS A 49 4.42 17.73 -4.45
C LYS A 49 5.81 17.58 -3.83
N SER A 50 6.09 16.47 -3.15
CA SER A 50 7.41 16.25 -2.54
C SER A 50 8.54 16.16 -3.58
N LEU A 51 8.25 15.73 -4.83
CA LEU A 51 9.23 15.76 -5.91
C LEU A 51 9.59 17.21 -6.31
N GLY A 52 8.58 18.09 -6.40
CA GLY A 52 8.81 19.50 -6.70
C GLY A 52 9.67 20.18 -5.65
N GLU A 53 9.39 19.94 -4.37
CA GLU A 53 10.18 20.49 -3.27
C GLU A 53 11.62 19.96 -3.26
N LEU A 54 11.81 18.65 -3.52
CA LEU A 54 13.13 18.02 -3.55
C LEU A 54 13.99 18.51 -4.72
N VAL A 55 13.39 18.81 -5.88
CA VAL A 55 14.12 19.38 -7.03
C VAL A 55 14.41 20.87 -6.86
N LEU A 56 13.53 21.63 -6.21
CA LEU A 56 13.69 23.09 -6.03
C LEU A 56 14.62 23.45 -4.86
N HIS A 57 14.79 22.57 -3.89
CA HIS A 57 15.54 22.84 -2.65
C HIS A 57 16.64 21.80 -2.36
N GLY A 58 16.90 20.87 -3.27
CA GLY A 58 17.96 19.85 -3.18
C GLY A 58 19.28 20.25 -3.83
#